data_AF-A0A316NS74-F1
#
_entry.id   AF-A0A316NS74-F1
#
_cell.length_a   1.000
_cell.length_b   1.000
_cell.length_c   1.000
_cell.angle_alpha   90.00
_cell.angle_beta   90.00
_cell.angle_gamma   90.00
#
_symmetry.space_group_name_H-M   'P 1'
#
loop_
_entity.id
_entity.type
_entity.pdbx_description
1 polymer ?
#
loop_
_entity_poly.entity_id
_entity_poly.type
_entity_poly.pdbx_seq_one_letter_code
_entity_poly.pdbx_strand_id
1 'polypeptide(L)'
;MPRRIPERVTNPLELFRKQFTEVPSPVGGLPTMSTRIADIASDDLGDLIARYTAWREFTEDRHLEACAVYAQVKSEYDLEIDRFIAESRRSISATDKRAMAHVHVTELGLTKKLDEAGIYRDLLAGKLDSFSNVLAMLSRELTRRGVMNG
;
A
#
# COMPACT_ATOMS: atom_id res chain seq x y z
N MET A 1 -31.63 -31.55 -14.84
CA MET A 1 -31.41 -30.21 -14.24
C MET A 1 -30.11 -29.64 -14.78
N PRO A 2 -30.05 -28.41 -15.29
CA PRO A 2 -28.80 -27.81 -15.74
C PRO A 2 -27.92 -27.56 -14.51
N ARG A 3 -26.69 -28.08 -14.53
CA ARG A 3 -25.68 -27.80 -13.50
C ARG A 3 -25.33 -26.31 -13.59
N ARG A 4 -25.68 -25.53 -12.56
CA ARG A 4 -25.17 -24.16 -12.40
C ARG A 4 -23.65 -24.25 -12.35
N ILE A 5 -23.00 -23.60 -13.32
CA ILE A 5 -21.55 -23.37 -13.30
C ILE A 5 -21.28 -22.61 -11.98
N PRO A 6 -20.38 -23.08 -11.10
CA PRO A 6 -20.06 -22.34 -9.90
C PRO A 6 -19.52 -20.98 -10.33
N GLU A 7 -20.16 -19.91 -9.87
CA GLU A 7 -19.69 -18.54 -10.11
C GLU A 7 -18.21 -18.47 -9.76
N ARG A 8 -17.41 -17.97 -10.72
CA ARG A 8 -15.97 -17.74 -10.53
C ARG A 8 -15.81 -17.00 -9.21
N VAL A 9 -15.15 -17.62 -8.24
CA VAL A 9 -14.74 -16.97 -6.99
C VAL A 9 -13.92 -15.76 -7.43
N THR A 10 -14.55 -14.60 -7.42
CA THR A 10 -13.93 -13.35 -7.88
C THR A 10 -13.06 -12.93 -6.71
N ASN A 11 -11.74 -12.88 -6.93
CA ASN A 11 -10.80 -12.47 -5.89
C ASN A 11 -11.27 -11.09 -5.34
N PRO A 12 -11.25 -10.84 -4.02
CA PRO A 12 -11.58 -9.53 -3.47
C PRO A 12 -10.93 -8.35 -4.20
N LEU A 13 -9.68 -8.53 -4.68
CA LEU A 13 -8.98 -7.54 -5.50
C LEU A 13 -9.63 -7.32 -6.88
N GLU A 14 -10.14 -8.38 -7.51
CA GLU A 14 -10.88 -8.30 -8.78
C GLU A 14 -12.25 -7.62 -8.61
N LEU A 15 -12.93 -7.84 -7.49
CA LEU A 15 -14.18 -7.11 -7.16
C LEU A 15 -13.90 -5.63 -6.92
N PHE A 16 -12.82 -5.32 -6.19
CA PHE A 16 -12.37 -3.95 -5.97
C PHE A 16 -12.09 -3.24 -7.31
N ARG A 17 -11.32 -3.87 -8.20
CA ARG A 17 -10.97 -3.33 -9.53
C ARG A 17 -12.15 -3.19 -10.50
N LYS A 18 -13.26 -3.91 -10.27
CA LYS A 18 -14.51 -3.68 -11.03
C LYS A 18 -15.20 -2.38 -10.62
N GLN A 19 -15.06 -1.98 -9.36
CA GLN A 19 -15.71 -0.80 -8.81
C GLN A 19 -14.82 0.45 -8.92
N PHE A 20 -13.50 0.27 -8.80
CA PHE A 20 -12.50 1.33 -8.82
C PHE A 20 -11.54 1.07 -9.98
N THR A 21 -11.50 2.00 -10.92
CA THR A 21 -10.57 1.92 -12.05
C THR A 21 -9.17 2.28 -11.57
N GLU A 22 -8.19 1.48 -11.97
CA GLU A 22 -6.79 1.75 -11.64
C GLU A 22 -6.36 3.13 -12.13
N VAL A 23 -5.81 3.94 -11.21
CA VAL A 23 -5.26 5.25 -11.57
C VAL A 23 -3.99 5.06 -12.41
N PRO A 24 -3.91 5.65 -13.62
CA PRO A 24 -2.72 5.56 -14.45
C PRO A 24 -1.54 6.29 -13.79
N SER A 25 -0.32 5.79 -14.02
CA SER A 25 0.88 6.46 -13.51
C SER A 25 0.98 7.89 -14.07
N PRO A 26 1.14 8.91 -13.22
CA PRO A 26 1.26 10.29 -13.68
C PRO A 26 2.48 10.49 -14.58
N VAL A 27 2.30 11.24 -15.66
CA VAL A 27 3.38 11.55 -16.62
C VAL A 27 4.34 12.59 -16.04
N GLY A 28 5.63 12.50 -16.40
CA GLY A 28 6.63 13.53 -16.09
C GLY A 28 7.34 13.39 -14.73
N GLY A 29 7.23 12.21 -14.09
CA GLY A 29 7.94 11.91 -12.85
C GLY A 29 7.42 12.70 -11.65
N LEU A 30 7.95 12.35 -10.46
CA LEU A 30 7.58 13.02 -9.23
C LEU A 30 8.05 14.48 -9.25
N PRO A 31 7.19 15.47 -8.93
CA PRO A 31 7.62 16.85 -8.84
C PRO A 31 8.70 17.01 -7.77
N THR A 32 9.63 17.93 -7.98
CA THR A 32 10.62 18.29 -6.97
C THR A 32 10.20 19.60 -6.31
N MET A 33 10.11 19.62 -4.98
CA MET A 33 9.87 20.88 -4.26
C MET A 33 11.10 21.78 -4.33
N SER A 34 10.90 23.05 -4.68
CA SER A 34 11.93 24.07 -4.51
C SER A 34 12.18 24.31 -3.02
N THR A 35 13.44 24.61 -2.67
CA THR A 35 13.82 25.07 -1.32
C THR A 35 13.31 26.47 -1.01
N ARG A 36 12.89 27.24 -2.04
CA ARG A 36 12.32 28.59 -1.92
C ARG A 36 10.95 28.64 -2.55
N ILE A 37 9.94 28.16 -1.83
CA ILE A 37 8.54 28.17 -2.27
C ILE A 37 8.00 29.58 -2.51
N ALA A 38 8.47 30.57 -1.74
CA ALA A 38 8.07 31.96 -1.89
C ALA A 38 8.41 32.53 -3.28
N ASP A 39 9.44 32.00 -3.94
CA ASP A 39 9.94 32.51 -5.22
C ASP A 39 9.20 31.89 -6.42
N ILE A 40 8.40 30.85 -6.21
CA ILE A 40 7.64 30.17 -7.27
C ILE A 40 6.45 31.04 -7.69
N ALA A 41 6.12 31.14 -8.97
CA ALA A 41 4.92 31.85 -9.42
C ALA A 41 3.63 31.16 -8.94
N SER A 42 2.52 31.90 -8.81
CA SER A 42 1.27 31.30 -8.29
C SER A 42 0.68 30.24 -9.23
N ASP A 43 0.82 30.41 -10.55
CA ASP A 43 0.38 29.43 -11.55
C ASP A 43 1.20 28.14 -11.42
N ASP A 44 2.53 28.26 -11.28
CA ASP A 44 3.43 27.13 -11.04
C ASP A 44 3.11 26.39 -9.72
N LEU A 45 2.65 27.11 -8.69
CA LEU A 45 2.18 26.48 -7.44
C LEU A 45 0.89 25.68 -7.66
N GLY A 46 -0.04 26.19 -8.48
CA GLY A 46 -1.25 25.48 -8.87
C GLY A 46 -0.92 24.19 -9.61
N ASP A 47 0.00 24.25 -10.57
CA ASP A 47 0.49 23.09 -11.31
C ASP A 47 1.19 22.07 -10.39
N LEU A 48 1.98 22.53 -9.42
CA LEU A 48 2.57 21.66 -8.41
C LEU A 48 1.51 20.94 -7.57
N ILE A 49 0.47 21.65 -7.12
CA ILE A 49 -0.64 21.03 -6.39
C ILE A 49 -1.29 19.94 -7.24
N ALA A 50 -1.64 20.25 -8.49
CA ALA A 50 -2.28 19.27 -9.39
C ALA A 50 -1.41 18.02 -9.59
N ARG A 51 -0.10 18.21 -9.81
CA ARG A 51 0.84 17.08 -9.98
C ARG A 51 1.00 16.27 -8.70
N TYR A 52 1.15 16.89 -7.54
CA TYR A 52 1.25 16.17 -6.27
C TYR A 52 -0.04 15.42 -5.92
N THR A 53 -1.21 15.98 -6.25
CA THR A 53 -2.50 15.30 -6.09
C THR A 53 -2.57 14.04 -6.96
N ALA A 54 -2.21 14.13 -8.24
CA ALA A 54 -2.18 12.97 -9.13
C ALA A 54 -1.22 11.87 -8.63
N TRP A 55 -0.03 12.26 -8.15
CA TRP A 55 0.92 11.31 -7.55
C TRP A 55 0.42 10.71 -6.23
N ARG A 56 -0.30 11.48 -5.43
CA ARG A 56 -0.92 10.98 -4.20
C ARG A 56 -1.99 9.95 -4.51
N GLU A 57 -2.91 10.23 -5.43
CA GLU A 57 -3.96 9.30 -5.86
C GLU A 57 -3.38 8.00 -6.41
N PHE A 58 -2.42 8.09 -7.32
CA PHE A 58 -1.73 6.90 -7.85
C PHE A 58 -1.06 6.07 -6.74
N THR A 59 -0.40 6.74 -5.78
CA THR A 59 0.29 6.06 -4.68
C THR A 59 -0.69 5.46 -3.69
N GLU A 60 -1.87 6.04 -3.52
CA GLU A 60 -2.94 5.54 -2.67
C GLU A 60 -3.49 4.22 -3.23
N ASP A 61 -3.72 4.13 -4.53
CA ASP A 61 -4.07 2.88 -5.22
C ASP A 61 -2.99 1.80 -5.03
N ARG A 62 -1.72 2.16 -5.22
CA ARG A 62 -0.59 1.23 -5.00
C ARG A 62 -0.50 0.78 -3.54
N HIS A 63 -0.79 1.66 -2.59
CA HIS A 63 -0.80 1.33 -1.17
C HIS A 63 -1.94 0.36 -0.82
N LEU A 64 -3.13 0.53 -1.42
CA LEU A 64 -4.24 -0.40 -1.25
C LEU A 64 -3.91 -1.79 -1.80
N GLU A 65 -3.27 -1.86 -2.97
CA GLU A 65 -2.78 -3.13 -3.52
C GLU A 65 -1.72 -3.78 -2.62
N ALA A 66 -0.78 -2.99 -2.10
CA ALA A 66 0.22 -3.48 -1.15
C ALA A 66 -0.42 -4.01 0.14
N CYS A 67 -1.46 -3.34 0.65
CA CYS A 67 -2.25 -3.82 1.79
C CYS A 67 -2.92 -5.17 1.49
N ALA A 68 -3.52 -5.31 0.31
CA ALA A 68 -4.18 -6.55 -0.10
C ALA A 68 -3.18 -7.71 -0.23
N VAL A 69 -2.03 -7.47 -0.87
CA VAL A 69 -0.95 -8.46 -1.00
C VAL A 69 -0.40 -8.85 0.38
N TYR A 70 -0.13 -7.87 1.25
CA TYR A 70 0.33 -8.14 2.61
C TYR A 70 -0.67 -9.00 3.38
N ALA A 71 -1.97 -8.68 3.32
CA ALA A 71 -3.01 -9.45 3.99
C ALA A 71 -3.08 -10.89 3.47
N GLN A 72 -2.95 -11.09 2.15
CA GLN A 72 -2.90 -12.43 1.56
C GLN A 72 -1.67 -13.22 2.04
N VAL A 73 -0.48 -12.65 1.92
CA VAL A 73 0.77 -13.30 2.33
C VAL A 73 0.76 -13.61 3.83
N LYS A 74 0.22 -12.70 4.65
CA LYS A 74 0.02 -12.93 6.08
C LYS A 74 -0.93 -14.09 6.36
N SER A 75 -2.04 -14.18 5.63
CA SER A 75 -2.97 -15.29 5.76
C SER A 75 -2.33 -16.63 5.36
N GLU A 76 -1.52 -16.65 4.31
CA GLU A 76 -0.77 -17.86 3.89
C GLU A 76 0.26 -18.28 4.94
N TYR A 77 0.99 -17.31 5.50
CA TYR A 77 1.94 -17.51 6.59
C TYR A 77 1.25 -18.09 7.84
N ASP A 78 0.17 -17.46 8.31
CA ASP A 78 -0.54 -17.88 9.52
C ASP A 78 -1.16 -19.29 9.34
N LEU A 79 -1.72 -19.57 8.16
CA LEU A 79 -2.31 -20.88 7.85
C LEU A 79 -1.27 -22.00 7.82
N GLU A 80 -0.07 -21.74 7.32
CA GLU A 80 1.01 -22.74 7.29
C GLU A 80 1.56 -23.01 8.71
N ILE A 81 1.64 -21.99 9.57
CA ILE A 81 1.92 -22.18 11.00
C ILE A 81 0.88 -23.11 11.64
N ASP A 82 -0.40 -22.80 11.45
CA ASP A 82 -1.50 -23.57 12.04
C ASP A 82 -1.52 -25.02 11.54
N ARG A 83 -1.30 -25.21 10.23
CA ARG A 83 -1.18 -26.54 9.60
C ARG A 83 -0.04 -27.33 10.23
N PHE A 84 1.15 -26.75 10.32
CA PHE A 84 2.31 -27.42 10.91
C PHE A 84 2.05 -27.86 12.36
N ILE A 85 1.43 -26.99 13.16
CA ILE A 85 1.10 -27.29 14.56
C ILE A 85 0.06 -28.42 14.65
N ALA A 86 -0.97 -28.41 13.79
CA ALA A 86 -2.02 -29.41 13.77
C ALA A 86 -1.51 -30.80 13.33
N GLU A 87 -0.60 -30.84 12.36
CA GLU A 87 0.00 -32.08 11.85
C GLU A 87 1.09 -32.65 12.78
N SER A 88 1.61 -31.83 13.69
CA SER A 88 2.63 -32.23 14.65
C SER A 88 2.08 -33.21 15.71
N ARG A 89 2.17 -34.51 15.39
CA ARG A 89 1.80 -35.64 16.27
C ARG A 89 2.71 -35.85 17.48
N ARG A 90 3.81 -35.09 17.59
CA ARG A 90 4.80 -35.27 18.66
C ARG A 90 4.26 -34.73 20.00
N SER A 91 4.52 -35.42 21.10
CA SER A 91 4.22 -34.98 22.48
C SER A 91 5.25 -33.95 22.98
N ILE A 92 5.43 -32.86 22.22
CA ILE A 92 6.29 -31.73 22.58
C ILE A 92 5.45 -30.61 23.18
N SER A 93 6.10 -29.72 23.93
CA SER A 93 5.46 -28.52 24.48
C SER A 93 4.88 -27.64 23.36
N ALA A 94 3.81 -26.92 23.66
CA ALA A 94 3.20 -25.99 22.69
C ALA A 94 4.18 -24.90 22.22
N THR A 95 5.09 -24.49 23.09
CA THR A 95 6.14 -23.50 22.80
C THR A 95 7.12 -24.03 21.76
N ASP A 96 7.59 -25.28 21.92
CA ASP A 96 8.54 -25.89 20.98
C ASP A 96 7.88 -26.11 19.62
N LYS A 97 6.60 -26.51 19.59
CA LYS A 97 5.84 -26.66 18.33
C LYS A 97 5.75 -25.35 17.56
N ARG A 98 5.50 -24.22 18.24
CA ARG A 98 5.47 -22.89 17.62
C ARG A 98 6.86 -22.48 17.10
N ALA A 99 7.92 -22.70 17.89
CA ALA A 99 9.27 -22.40 17.44
C ALA A 99 9.65 -23.18 16.18
N MET A 100 9.33 -24.47 16.12
CA MET A 100 9.56 -25.29 14.93
C MET A 100 8.70 -24.83 13.73
N ALA A 101 7.45 -24.43 13.96
CA ALA A 101 6.60 -23.89 12.91
C ALA A 101 7.20 -22.61 12.28
N HIS A 102 7.76 -21.72 13.11
CA HIS A 102 8.45 -20.52 12.63
C HIS A 102 9.70 -20.82 11.79
N VAL A 103 10.47 -21.85 12.16
CA VAL A 103 11.60 -22.32 11.34
C VAL A 103 11.09 -22.85 10.00
N HIS A 104 10.05 -23.68 10.01
CA HIS A 104 9.44 -24.26 8.81
C HIS A 104 8.95 -23.20 7.82
N VAL A 105 8.17 -22.20 8.25
CA VAL A 105 7.71 -21.12 7.36
C VAL A 105 8.84 -20.23 6.86
N THR A 106 9.96 -20.16 7.61
CA THR A 106 11.17 -19.47 7.18
C THR A 106 11.88 -20.26 6.06
N GLU A 107 11.98 -21.58 6.18
CA GLU A 107 12.52 -22.47 5.14
C GLU A 107 11.67 -22.42 3.86
N LEU A 108 10.35 -22.28 3.99
CA LEU A 108 9.43 -22.07 2.86
C LEU A 108 9.52 -20.66 2.24
N GLY A 109 10.31 -19.76 2.84
CA GLY A 109 10.47 -18.37 2.38
C GLY A 109 9.26 -17.47 2.65
N LEU A 110 8.26 -17.94 3.40
CA LEU A 110 7.06 -17.15 3.74
C LEU A 110 7.38 -15.98 4.67
N THR A 111 8.31 -16.17 5.61
CA THR A 111 8.80 -15.09 6.48
C THR A 111 9.34 -13.92 5.66
N LYS A 112 10.25 -14.21 4.71
CA LYS A 112 10.85 -13.20 3.85
C LYS A 112 9.80 -12.48 2.99
N LYS A 113 8.86 -13.22 2.39
CA LYS A 113 7.78 -12.62 1.59
C LYS A 113 6.88 -11.71 2.42
N LEU A 114 6.57 -12.12 3.65
CA LEU A 114 5.76 -11.32 4.58
C LEU A 114 6.48 -10.01 4.95
N ASP A 115 7.78 -10.10 5.25
CA ASP A 115 8.61 -8.94 5.58
C ASP A 115 8.72 -7.97 4.38
N GLU A 116 9.01 -8.48 3.19
CA GLU A 116 9.11 -7.66 1.96
C GLU A 116 7.78 -6.96 1.63
N ALA A 117 6.65 -7.66 1.75
CA ALA A 117 5.33 -7.07 1.56
C ALA A 117 5.01 -6.00 2.62
N GLY A 118 5.42 -6.23 3.88
CA GLY A 118 5.25 -5.28 4.98
C GLY A 118 6.07 -4.00 4.75
N ILE A 119 7.34 -4.14 4.38
CA ILE A 119 8.22 -3.01 4.06
C ILE A 119 7.64 -2.20 2.91
N TYR A 120 7.19 -2.85 1.84
CA TYR A 120 6.64 -2.14 0.68
C TYR A 120 5.37 -1.34 1.03
N ARG A 121 4.46 -1.94 1.80
CA ARG A 121 3.27 -1.25 2.35
C ARG A 121 3.68 -0.02 3.17
N ASP A 122 4.62 -0.17 4.09
CA ASP A 122 5.03 0.90 5.00
C ASP A 122 5.75 2.05 4.27
N LEU A 123 6.55 1.73 3.25
CA LEU A 123 7.17 2.74 2.39
C LEU A 123 6.13 3.58 1.64
N LEU A 124 5.08 2.94 1.11
CA LEU A 124 3.99 3.64 0.44
C LEU A 124 3.18 4.50 1.41
N ALA A 125 2.88 4.00 2.61
CA ALA A 125 2.21 4.78 3.66
C ALA A 125 3.02 6.04 4.02
N GLY A 126 4.32 5.89 4.29
CA GLY A 126 5.21 7.03 4.57
C GLY A 126 5.29 8.02 3.40
N LYS A 127 5.17 7.54 2.16
CA LYS A 127 5.13 8.42 0.98
C LYS A 127 3.83 9.21 0.88
N LEU A 128 2.69 8.61 1.21
CA LEU A 128 1.39 9.29 1.27
C LEU A 128 1.38 10.41 2.32
N ASP A 129 1.98 10.18 3.48
CA ASP A 129 2.16 11.21 4.51
C ASP A 129 3.04 12.36 4.00
N SER A 130 4.13 12.02 3.31
CA SER A 130 5.01 13.02 2.68
C SER A 130 4.25 13.87 1.65
N PHE A 131 3.41 13.28 0.80
CA PHE A 131 2.59 14.03 -0.15
C PHE A 131 1.55 14.91 0.53
N SER A 132 0.89 14.40 1.57
CA SER A 132 -0.10 15.16 2.33
C SER A 132 0.53 16.39 2.98
N ASN A 133 1.75 16.26 3.51
CA ASN A 133 2.53 17.38 4.05
C ASN A 133 2.88 18.42 2.99
N VAL A 134 3.31 17.98 1.80
CA VAL A 134 3.65 18.88 0.69
C VAL A 134 2.42 19.62 0.19
N LEU A 135 1.30 18.92 -0.05
CA LEU A 135 0.05 19.52 -0.49
C LEU A 135 -0.48 20.55 0.51
N ALA A 136 -0.41 20.24 1.81
CA ALA A 136 -0.81 21.19 2.86
C ALA A 136 0.07 22.45 2.85
N MET A 137 1.38 22.31 2.63
CA MET A 137 2.29 23.45 2.51
C MET A 137 2.01 24.31 1.28
N LEU A 138 1.81 23.69 0.11
CA LEU A 138 1.47 24.38 -1.13
C LEU A 138 0.13 25.14 -1.00
N SER A 139 -0.89 24.49 -0.43
CA SER A 139 -2.21 25.10 -0.19
C SER A 139 -2.15 26.29 0.75
N ARG A 140 -1.36 26.21 1.83
CA ARG A 140 -1.13 27.34 2.74
C ARG A 140 -0.46 28.52 2.05
N GLU A 141 0.55 28.26 1.21
CA GLU A 141 1.25 29.32 0.48
C GLU A 141 0.32 30.00 -0.53
N LEU A 142 -0.47 29.23 -1.27
CA LEU A 142 -1.43 29.78 -2.23
C LEU A 142 -2.48 30.66 -1.53
N THR A 143 -3.00 30.18 -0.40
CA THR A 143 -3.94 30.94 0.44
C THR A 143 -3.32 32.24 0.96
N ARG A 144 -2.07 32.19 1.47
CA ARG A 144 -1.34 33.38 1.95
C ARG A 144 -1.24 34.46 0.88
N ARG A 145 -0.99 34.07 -0.37
CA ARG A 145 -0.90 35.00 -1.51
C ARG A 145 -2.26 35.58 -1.90
N GLY A 146 -3.31 34.76 -1.88
CA GLY A 146 -4.68 35.22 -2.13
C GLY A 146 -5.13 36.28 -1.13
N VAL A 147 -4.73 36.17 0.14
CA VAL A 147 -5.02 37.16 1.19
C VAL A 147 -4.19 38.45 1.03
N MET A 148 -2.98 38.39 0.48
CA MET A 148 -2.13 39.58 0.27
C MET A 148 -2.48 40.39 -0.98
N ASN A 149 -3.14 39.77 -1.96
CA ASN A 149 -3.46 40.36 -3.26
C ASN A 149 -4.93 40.77 -3.42
N GLY A 150 -5.78 40.51 -2.40
CA GLY A 150 -7.19 40.90 -2.36
C GLY A 150 -7.42 42.07 -1.41
#